data_AF-A0A657BA82-F1
#
_entry.id   AF-A0A657BA82-F1
#
_cell.length_a   1.000
_cell.length_b   1.000
_cell.length_c   1.000
_cell.angle_alpha   90.00
_cell.angle_beta   90.00
_cell.angle_gamma   90.00
#
_symmetry.space_group_name_H-M   'P 1'
#
loop_
_entity.id
_entity.type
_entity.pdbx_description
1 polymer ?
#
loop_
_entity_poly.entity_id
_entity_poly.type
_entity_poly.pdbx_seq_one_letter_code
_entity_poly.pdbx_strand_id
1 'polypeptide(L)'
;HVALHPSETLERMCARVLAYALCYEEGIEFTKGLSTDNEPDVWALNYSSEIEHWIELGKPDAKRLKKAIGRSKKVTVFSYGGQDVEQWLESIKKDASIRHGITAFRIDKEPLEQLAGMAERTMQIGMMIQDDLVHVSFGSEMIEFKLYNLLDRA
;
A
#
# COMPACT_ATOMS: atom_id res chain seq x y z
N HIS A 1 -14.86 -3.85 7.26
CA HIS A 1 -15.19 -2.41 7.32
C HIS A 1 -13.91 -1.61 7.47
N VAL A 2 -13.83 -0.42 6.88
CA VAL A 2 -12.65 0.45 6.98
C VAL A 2 -13.00 1.64 7.85
N ALA A 3 -12.21 1.89 8.89
CA ALA A 3 -12.31 3.13 9.67
C ALA A 3 -11.43 4.20 9.01
N LEU A 4 -11.98 5.41 8.83
CA LEU A 4 -11.26 6.59 8.37
C LEU A 4 -10.86 7.43 9.58
N HIS A 5 -9.55 7.53 9.84
CA HIS A 5 -9.04 8.36 10.93
C HIS A 5 -9.21 9.86 10.60
N PRO A 6 -9.44 10.78 11.56
CA PRO A 6 -9.62 12.21 11.28
C PRO A 6 -8.45 12.88 10.55
N SER A 7 -7.23 12.36 10.73
CA SER A 7 -6.01 12.84 10.04
C SER A 7 -5.75 12.12 8.71
N GLU A 8 -6.58 11.17 8.32
CA GLU A 8 -6.45 10.43 7.07
C GLU A 8 -7.33 11.04 5.98
N THR A 9 -6.74 11.23 4.79
CA THR A 9 -7.49 11.71 3.62
C THR A 9 -8.20 10.56 2.90
N LEU A 10 -9.21 10.87 2.08
CA LEU A 10 -9.90 9.85 1.30
C LEU A 10 -8.97 9.15 0.31
N GLU A 11 -8.01 9.85 -0.28
CA GLU A 11 -7.01 9.26 -1.18
C GLU A 11 -6.18 8.21 -0.45
N ARG A 12 -5.76 8.50 0.79
CA ARG A 12 -5.00 7.55 1.59
C ARG A 12 -5.83 6.34 2.00
N MET A 13 -7.09 6.55 2.35
CA MET A 13 -8.01 5.44 2.63
C MET A 13 -8.22 4.56 1.39
N CYS A 14 -8.41 5.16 0.21
CA CYS A 14 -8.48 4.42 -1.06
C CYS A 14 -7.18 3.66 -1.33
N ALA A 15 -6.01 4.26 -1.09
CA ALA A 15 -4.73 3.57 -1.21
C ALA A 15 -4.62 2.35 -0.27
N ARG A 16 -5.19 2.41 0.95
CA ARG A 16 -5.23 1.24 1.86
C ARG A 16 -6.12 0.14 1.30
N VAL A 17 -7.28 0.51 0.76
CA VAL A 17 -8.21 -0.44 0.14
C VAL A 17 -7.59 -1.11 -1.08
N LEU A 18 -6.89 -0.34 -1.92
CA LEU A 18 -6.14 -0.90 -3.04
C LEU A 18 -5.03 -1.84 -2.57
N ALA A 19 -4.22 -1.42 -1.60
CA ALA A 19 -3.14 -2.24 -1.06
C ALA A 19 -3.64 -3.56 -0.46
N TYR A 20 -4.79 -3.52 0.23
CA TYR A 20 -5.48 -4.70 0.73
C TYR A 20 -5.84 -5.67 -0.40
N ALA A 21 -6.46 -5.18 -1.48
CA ALA A 21 -6.86 -6.02 -2.60
C ALA A 21 -5.66 -6.55 -3.40
N LEU A 22 -4.64 -5.71 -3.65
CA LEU A 22 -3.42 -6.06 -4.39
C LEU A 22 -2.55 -7.09 -3.65
N CYS A 23 -2.63 -7.12 -2.33
CA CYS A 23 -1.87 -8.04 -1.48
C CYS A 23 -2.75 -9.10 -0.82
N TYR A 24 -3.96 -9.33 -1.32
CA TYR A 24 -4.93 -10.18 -0.64
C TYR A 24 -4.37 -11.60 -0.42
N GLU A 25 -4.36 -12.01 0.84
CA GLU A 25 -4.02 -13.36 1.29
C GLU A 25 -4.78 -13.68 2.59
N GLU A 26 -4.73 -14.92 3.03
CA GLU A 26 -5.42 -15.35 4.25
C GLU A 26 -4.89 -14.57 5.48
N GLY A 27 -5.79 -14.13 6.35
CA GLY A 27 -5.43 -13.37 7.55
C GLY A 27 -5.14 -11.88 7.31
N ILE A 28 -5.44 -11.35 6.12
CA ILE A 28 -5.25 -9.93 5.80
C ILE A 28 -6.27 -9.02 6.49
N GLU A 29 -5.77 -8.00 7.19
CA GLU A 29 -6.55 -7.10 8.05
C GLU A 29 -6.03 -5.66 7.99
N PHE A 30 -6.95 -4.69 8.04
CA PHE A 30 -6.61 -3.29 8.30
C PHE A 30 -6.19 -3.11 9.76
N THR A 31 -5.18 -2.28 10.00
CA THR A 31 -4.74 -1.97 11.37
C THR A 31 -5.01 -0.50 11.71
N LYS A 32 -4.52 -0.05 12.88
CA LYS A 32 -4.53 1.35 13.28
C LYS A 32 -3.59 2.24 12.44
N GLY A 33 -2.65 1.67 11.67
CA GLY A 33 -1.80 2.37 10.71
C GLY A 33 -1.22 3.68 11.27
N LEU A 34 -1.56 4.82 10.65
CA LEU A 34 -1.13 6.18 11.05
C LEU A 34 -1.28 6.52 12.54
N SER A 35 -2.16 5.84 13.27
CA SER A 35 -2.35 6.09 14.69
C SER A 35 -1.30 5.40 15.58
N THR A 36 -0.36 4.63 15.02
CA THR A 36 0.66 3.92 15.81
C THR A 36 1.94 3.59 15.02
N ASP A 37 3.09 3.70 15.68
CA ASP A 37 4.37 3.25 15.12
C ASP A 37 4.57 1.72 15.21
N ASN A 38 3.61 0.97 15.76
CA ASN A 38 3.75 -0.47 16.01
C ASN A 38 3.07 -1.38 15.00
N GLU A 39 2.12 -0.86 14.23
CA GLU A 39 1.35 -1.63 13.26
C GLU A 39 1.51 -0.99 11.87
N PRO A 40 1.51 -1.77 10.77
CA PRO A 40 1.48 -1.27 9.39
C PRO A 40 0.12 -0.67 9.03
N ASP A 41 -0.08 -0.17 7.81
CA ASP A 41 -1.43 0.18 7.36
C ASP A 41 -2.35 -1.03 7.20
N VAL A 42 -1.78 -2.12 6.68
CA VAL A 42 -2.42 -3.42 6.49
C VAL A 42 -1.40 -4.50 6.81
N TRP A 43 -1.83 -5.62 7.35
CA TRP A 43 -0.98 -6.81 7.47
C TRP A 43 -1.75 -8.07 7.14
N ALA A 44 -1.03 -9.17 6.96
CA ALA A 44 -1.58 -10.52 7.08
C ALA A 44 -0.93 -11.24 8.26
N LEU A 45 -1.76 -11.87 9.10
CA LEU A 45 -1.32 -12.68 10.22
C LEU A 45 -1.62 -14.15 9.97
N ASN A 46 -0.68 -15.03 10.35
CA ASN A 46 -0.96 -16.47 10.38
C ASN A 46 -1.73 -16.86 11.65
N TYR A 47 -2.14 -18.13 11.74
CA TYR A 47 -2.87 -18.68 12.90
C TYR A 47 -2.11 -18.59 14.24
N SER A 48 -0.80 -18.36 14.21
CA SER A 48 0.05 -18.17 15.40
C SER A 48 0.26 -16.68 15.74
N SER A 49 -0.48 -15.76 15.09
CA SER A 49 -0.33 -14.31 15.21
C SER A 49 1.04 -13.76 14.79
N GLU A 50 1.79 -14.50 13.97
CA GLU A 50 3.00 -13.97 13.36
C GLU A 50 2.65 -13.16 12.11
N ILE A 51 3.43 -12.11 11.82
CA ILE A 51 3.20 -11.25 10.67
C ILE A 51 3.79 -11.91 9.43
N GLU A 52 2.93 -12.42 8.54
CA GLU A 52 3.33 -12.95 7.24
C GLU A 52 3.69 -11.80 6.30
N HIS A 53 2.80 -10.81 6.18
CA HIS A 53 2.98 -9.68 5.28
C HIS A 53 2.73 -8.35 5.98
N TRP A 54 3.74 -7.47 5.97
CA TRP A 54 3.67 -6.08 6.39
C TRP A 54 3.44 -5.17 5.18
N ILE A 55 2.32 -4.44 5.15
CA ILE A 55 1.95 -3.58 4.02
C ILE A 55 1.88 -2.13 4.49
N GLU A 56 2.80 -1.30 4.02
CA GLU A 56 2.94 0.10 4.40
C GLU A 56 2.52 1.03 3.26
N LEU A 57 1.87 2.15 3.60
CA LEU A 57 1.61 3.21 2.63
C LEU A 57 2.56 4.40 2.79
N GLY A 58 2.79 5.08 1.66
CA GLY A 58 3.48 6.36 1.61
C GLY A 58 4.98 6.21 1.43
N LYS A 59 5.75 6.98 2.19
CA LYS A 59 7.20 7.12 2.03
C LYS A 59 7.90 6.87 3.38
N PRO A 60 7.86 5.63 3.91
CA PRO A 60 8.43 5.31 5.22
C PRO A 60 9.94 5.52 5.25
N ASP A 61 10.47 5.99 6.38
CA ASP A 61 11.90 6.15 6.56
C ASP A 61 12.64 4.79 6.70
N ALA A 62 13.97 4.83 6.63
CA ALA A 62 14.80 3.63 6.74
C ALA A 62 14.63 2.88 8.08
N LYS A 63 14.32 3.60 9.18
CA LYS A 63 14.13 3.00 10.50
C LYS A 63 12.85 2.18 10.54
N ARG A 64 11.76 2.71 9.99
CA ARG A 64 10.46 2.05 9.86
C ARG A 64 10.56 0.81 8.97
N LEU A 65 11.26 0.92 7.84
CA LEU A 65 11.48 -0.21 6.93
C LEU A 65 12.26 -1.35 7.58
N LYS A 66 13.36 -1.05 8.30
CA LYS A 66 14.11 -2.08 9.05
C LYS A 66 13.29 -2.76 10.12
N LYS A 67 12.41 -2.02 10.80
CA LYS A 67 11.47 -2.58 11.78
C LYS A 67 10.49 -3.54 11.11
N ALA A 68 9.93 -3.16 9.96
CA ALA A 68 9.02 -4.01 9.20
C ALA A 68 9.70 -5.32 8.77
N ILE A 69 10.90 -5.22 8.16
CA ILE A 69 11.70 -6.36 7.70
C ILE A 69 12.01 -7.31 8.86
N GLY A 70 12.38 -6.78 10.03
CA GLY A 70 12.70 -7.60 11.20
C GLY A 70 11.49 -8.27 11.87
N ARG A 71 10.26 -7.89 11.52
CA ARG A 71 9.03 -8.35 12.19
C ARG A 71 8.10 -9.17 11.30
N SER A 72 8.39 -9.27 10.00
CA SER A 72 7.51 -9.92 9.03
C SER A 72 8.28 -10.78 8.05
N LYS A 73 7.60 -11.71 7.38
CA LYS A 73 8.22 -12.51 6.30
C LYS A 73 8.36 -11.72 5.00
N LYS A 74 7.40 -10.83 4.74
CA LYS A 74 7.32 -10.02 3.52
C LYS A 74 6.97 -8.57 3.87
N VAL A 75 7.59 -7.62 3.17
CA VAL A 75 7.28 -6.19 3.29
C VAL A 75 6.92 -5.64 1.92
N THR A 76 5.75 -5.01 1.80
CA THR A 76 5.36 -4.26 0.60
C THR A 76 5.06 -2.82 0.96
N VAL A 77 5.59 -1.89 0.18
CA VAL A 77 5.33 -0.46 0.32
C VAL A 77 4.56 0.03 -0.90
N PHE A 78 3.39 0.62 -0.70
CA PHE A 78 2.69 1.38 -1.72
C PHE A 78 2.93 2.86 -1.50
N SER A 79 3.93 3.37 -2.21
CA SER A 79 4.11 4.82 -2.31
C SER A 79 3.02 5.40 -3.22
N TYR A 80 2.60 6.61 -2.91
CA TYR A 80 1.60 7.32 -3.68
C TYR A 80 1.90 8.82 -3.69
N GLY A 81 1.41 9.49 -4.74
CA GLY A 81 1.64 10.92 -4.97
C GLY A 81 2.50 11.18 -6.21
N GLY A 82 3.41 12.15 -6.11
CA GLY A 82 4.12 12.72 -7.26
C GLY A 82 5.65 12.68 -7.14
N GLN A 83 6.30 13.80 -7.47
CA GLN A 83 7.76 13.90 -7.68
C GLN A 83 8.64 13.51 -6.47
N ASP A 84 8.09 13.46 -5.27
CA ASP A 84 8.83 13.13 -4.05
C ASP A 84 9.02 11.61 -3.83
N VAL A 85 8.34 10.76 -4.61
CA VAL A 85 8.54 9.30 -4.58
C VAL A 85 9.96 8.93 -5.01
N GLU A 86 10.50 9.57 -6.05
CA GLU A 86 11.85 9.23 -6.51
C GLU A 86 12.92 9.70 -5.52
N GLN A 87 12.72 10.85 -4.87
CA GLN A 87 13.62 11.31 -3.80
C GLN A 87 13.61 10.35 -2.60
N TRP A 88 12.43 9.86 -2.21
CA TRP A 88 12.30 8.83 -1.19
C TRP A 88 13.03 7.55 -1.60
N LEU A 89 12.83 7.07 -2.82
CA LEU A 89 13.48 5.88 -3.35
C LEU A 89 15.00 6.02 -3.31
N GLU A 90 15.56 7.15 -3.77
CA GLU A 90 17.00 7.45 -3.68
C GLU A 90 17.53 7.41 -2.25
N SER A 91 16.72 7.83 -1.27
CA SER A 91 17.10 7.85 0.14
C SER A 91 17.17 6.46 0.75
N ILE A 92 16.30 5.53 0.34
CA ILE A 92 16.22 4.19 0.91
C ILE A 92 17.02 3.13 0.14
N LYS A 93 17.18 3.29 -1.19
CA LYS A 93 17.75 2.25 -2.06
C LYS A 93 19.24 1.97 -1.83
N LYS A 94 19.95 2.90 -1.15
CA LYS A 94 21.38 2.77 -0.82
C LYS A 94 21.62 1.70 0.25
N ASP A 95 20.61 1.39 1.06
CA ASP A 95 20.69 0.36 2.08
C ASP A 95 20.33 -1.00 1.46
N ALA A 96 21.33 -1.89 1.34
CA ALA A 96 21.12 -3.21 0.75
C ALA A 96 20.09 -4.06 1.51
N SER A 97 20.01 -3.92 2.84
CA SER A 97 19.02 -4.67 3.64
C SER A 97 17.60 -4.27 3.28
N ILE A 98 17.37 -2.98 3.02
CA ILE A 98 16.07 -2.45 2.61
C ILE A 98 15.79 -2.84 1.16
N ARG A 99 16.74 -2.58 0.26
CA ARG A 99 16.59 -2.87 -1.17
C ARG A 99 16.25 -4.33 -1.47
N HIS A 100 16.76 -5.27 -0.68
CA HIS A 100 16.47 -6.70 -0.84
C HIS A 100 15.36 -7.20 0.08
N GLY A 101 14.97 -6.42 1.09
CA GLY A 101 13.98 -6.81 2.10
C GLY A 101 12.56 -6.32 1.84
N ILE A 102 12.35 -5.48 0.81
CA ILE A 102 11.03 -4.93 0.49
C ILE A 102 10.71 -5.04 -1.00
N THR A 103 9.42 -5.07 -1.30
CA THR A 103 8.88 -4.69 -2.61
C THR A 103 8.29 -3.30 -2.49
N ALA A 104 8.55 -2.41 -3.45
CA ALA A 104 8.02 -1.05 -3.43
C ALA A 104 7.28 -0.75 -4.74
N PHE A 105 6.04 -0.32 -4.64
CA PHE A 105 5.22 0.10 -5.75
C PHE A 105 4.93 1.60 -5.70
N ARG A 106 4.63 2.19 -6.86
CA ARG A 106 4.03 3.52 -6.97
C ARG A 106 2.64 3.43 -7.56
N ILE A 107 1.68 4.04 -6.87
CA ILE A 107 0.36 4.38 -7.40
C ILE A 107 0.39 5.87 -7.75
N ASP A 108 0.12 6.19 -9.01
CA ASP A 108 0.12 7.58 -9.46
C ASP A 108 -1.02 8.38 -8.79
N LYS A 109 -0.83 9.69 -8.68
CA LYS A 109 -1.76 10.58 -7.96
C LYS A 109 -3.16 10.59 -8.57
N GLU A 110 -3.24 10.71 -9.89
CA GLU A 110 -4.50 10.89 -10.62
C GLU A 110 -5.50 9.73 -10.39
N PRO A 111 -5.10 8.44 -10.49
CA PRO A 111 -5.97 7.33 -10.13
C PRO A 111 -6.54 7.43 -8.71
N LEU A 112 -5.72 7.80 -7.73
CA LEU A 112 -6.18 7.93 -6.34
C LEU A 112 -7.14 9.09 -6.12
N GLU A 113 -6.94 10.21 -6.81
CA GLU A 113 -7.86 11.35 -6.77
C GLU A 113 -9.23 10.98 -7.35
N GLN A 114 -9.24 10.26 -8.48
CA GLN A 114 -10.48 9.74 -9.07
C GLN A 114 -11.19 8.78 -8.11
N LEU A 115 -10.46 7.83 -7.52
CA LEU A 115 -11.04 6.90 -6.53
C LEU A 115 -11.61 7.60 -5.30
N ALA A 116 -10.89 8.59 -4.77
CA ALA A 116 -11.34 9.37 -3.63
C ALA A 116 -12.61 10.15 -3.95
N GLY A 117 -12.74 10.69 -5.17
CA GLY A 117 -13.94 11.37 -5.65
C GLY A 117 -15.17 10.48 -5.76
N MET A 118 -14.96 9.17 -5.97
CA MET A 118 -16.03 8.15 -6.05
C MET A 118 -16.31 7.44 -4.72
N ALA A 119 -15.59 7.78 -3.64
CA ALA A 119 -15.69 7.06 -2.38
C ALA A 119 -17.02 7.33 -1.66
N GLU A 120 -17.79 6.27 -1.41
CA GLU A 120 -19.06 6.33 -0.68
C GLU A 120 -18.97 5.61 0.68
N ARG A 121 -19.94 5.89 1.57
CA ARG A 121 -20.02 5.20 2.88
C ARG A 121 -20.17 3.68 2.73
N THR A 122 -20.84 3.23 1.68
CA THR A 122 -20.98 1.82 1.31
C THR A 122 -20.70 1.71 -0.18
N MET A 123 -19.74 0.88 -0.55
CA MET A 123 -19.31 0.73 -1.94
C MET A 123 -18.95 -0.73 -2.23
N GLN A 124 -19.15 -1.13 -3.49
CA GLN A 124 -18.65 -2.40 -4.02
C GLN A 124 -17.51 -2.10 -4.97
N ILE A 125 -16.38 -2.77 -4.75
CA ILE A 125 -15.16 -2.58 -5.51
C ILE A 125 -14.84 -3.89 -6.22
N GLY A 126 -14.77 -3.87 -7.54
CA GLY A 126 -14.22 -4.96 -8.33
C GLY A 126 -12.82 -4.59 -8.80
N MET A 127 -11.84 -5.48 -8.59
CA MET A 127 -10.47 -5.28 -9.06
C MET A 127 -10.06 -6.43 -9.98
N MET A 128 -9.50 -6.08 -11.14
CA MET A 128 -8.87 -7.03 -12.05
C MET A 128 -7.42 -6.60 -12.26
N ILE A 129 -6.51 -7.55 -12.09
CA ILE A 129 -5.06 -7.33 -12.20
C ILE A 129 -4.57 -8.18 -13.36
N GLN A 130 -3.97 -7.54 -14.36
CA GLN A 130 -3.35 -8.21 -15.50
C GLN A 130 -1.94 -7.66 -15.69
N ASP A 131 -0.94 -8.47 -15.38
CA ASP A 131 0.47 -8.05 -15.31
C ASP A 131 0.65 -6.84 -14.38
N ASP A 132 1.03 -5.69 -14.91
CA ASP A 132 1.17 -4.44 -14.17
C ASP A 132 -0.01 -3.47 -14.37
N LEU A 133 -1.07 -3.91 -15.05
CA LEU A 133 -2.28 -3.12 -15.26
C LEU A 133 -3.36 -3.50 -14.23
N VAL A 134 -3.90 -2.48 -13.57
CA VAL A 134 -4.94 -2.63 -12.55
C VAL A 134 -6.19 -1.91 -13.04
N HIS A 135 -7.26 -2.67 -13.24
CA HIS A 135 -8.60 -2.13 -13.45
C HIS A 135 -9.35 -2.16 -12.13
N VAL A 136 -9.94 -1.02 -11.77
CA VAL A 136 -10.74 -0.89 -10.56
C VAL A 136 -12.10 -0.31 -10.91
N SER A 137 -13.14 -1.03 -10.51
CA SER A 137 -14.53 -0.62 -10.69
C SER A 137 -15.13 -0.19 -9.35
N PHE A 138 -15.80 0.97 -9.36
CA PHE A 138 -16.58 1.52 -8.25
C PHE A 138 -17.98 1.81 -8.77
N GLY A 139 -18.96 0.98 -8.41
CA GLY A 139 -20.31 1.09 -8.96
C GLY A 139 -20.33 0.91 -10.49
N SER A 140 -20.74 1.94 -11.23
CA SER A 140 -20.76 1.93 -12.71
C SER A 140 -19.51 2.54 -13.36
N GLU A 141 -18.61 3.12 -12.56
CA GLU A 141 -17.38 3.73 -13.06
C GLU A 141 -16.20 2.75 -12.98
N MET A 142 -15.28 2.89 -13.92
CA MET A 142 -14.08 2.08 -14.01
C MET A 142 -12.89 2.98 -14.28
N ILE A 143 -11.83 2.78 -13.51
CA ILE A 143 -10.53 3.39 -13.74
C ILE A 143 -9.51 2.30 -14.06
N GLU A 144 -8.46 2.70 -14.77
CA GLU A 144 -7.32 1.87 -15.11
C GLU A 144 -6.05 2.61 -14.75
N PHE A 145 -5.10 1.92 -14.14
CA PHE A 145 -3.77 2.45 -13.90
C PHE A 145 -2.71 1.37 -13.92
N LYS A 146 -1.47 1.79 -14.21
CA LYS A 146 -0.30 0.92 -14.16
C LYS A 146 0.31 0.94 -12.76
N LEU A 147 0.67 -0.22 -12.23
CA LEU A 147 1.38 -0.39 -10.98
C LEU A 147 2.88 -0.49 -11.24
N TYR A 148 3.64 0.52 -10.84
CA TYR A 148 5.08 0.57 -11.12
C TYR A 148 5.87 -0.06 -9.99
N ASN A 149 6.61 -1.15 -10.25
CA ASN A 149 7.62 -1.64 -9.32
C ASN A 149 8.84 -0.71 -9.36
N LEU A 150 9.17 -0.11 -8.22
CA LEU A 150 10.22 0.89 -8.07
C LEU A 150 11.62 0.26 -7.93
N LEU A 151 11.70 -1.00 -7.52
CA LEU A 151 12.97 -1.70 -7.26
C LEU A 151 13.36 -2.70 -8.36
N ASP A 152 12.43 -3.04 -9.27
CA ASP A 152 12.67 -3.93 -10.42
C ASP A 152 13.27 -3.22 -11.65
N ARG A 153 13.90 -2.05 -11.48
CA ARG A 153 14.66 -1.44 -12.59
C ARG A 153 15.99 -2.17 -12.77
N ALA A 154 15.96 -3.15 -13.67
CA ALA A 154 17.11 -3.71 -14.38
C ALA A 154 17.96 -2.60 -15.05
#